data_AF-R2Q5C4-F1
#
_entry.id   AF-R2Q5C4-F1
#
_cell.length_a   1.000
_cell.length_b   1.000
_cell.length_c   1.000
_cell.angle_alpha   90.00
_cell.angle_beta   90.00
_cell.angle_gamma   90.00
#
_symmetry.space_group_name_H-M   'P 1'
#
loop_
_entity.id
_entity.type
_entity.pdbx_description
1 polymer ?
#
loop_
_entity_poly.entity_id
_entity_poly.type
_entity_poly.pdbx_seq_one_letter_code
_entity_poly.pdbx_strand_id
1 'polypeptide(L)'
;MCFYQGLPSSHVITFLLSNLSTQNLQNIRADLYVMGIYNIDIDAGTSVPTLQEAEIKQQMTRVSTEVLGMITNDKFGTISNAIVGPVDDLSFLISEDIPEKVRKEYNKKKLLLID
;
A
#
# COMPACT_ATOMS: atom_id res chain seq x y z
N MET A 1 -17.26 10.14 4.48
CA MET A 1 -17.48 9.36 5.72
C MET A 1 -16.21 8.56 5.98
N CYS A 2 -15.39 8.94 6.96
CA CYS A 2 -14.22 8.15 7.39
C CYS A 2 -14.71 7.11 8.40
N PHE A 3 -14.48 5.82 8.13
CA PHE A 3 -14.70 4.78 9.14
C PHE A 3 -13.36 4.44 9.78
N TYR A 4 -13.10 5.04 10.95
CA TYR A 4 -12.10 4.54 11.90
C TYR A 4 -12.73 3.36 12.62
N GLN A 5 -12.52 2.14 12.14
CA GLN A 5 -12.90 0.95 12.90
C GLN A 5 -11.73 0.53 13.79
N GLY A 6 -11.71 1.06 15.01
CA GLY A 6 -10.78 0.62 16.05
C GLY A 6 -11.14 -0.79 16.51
N LEU A 7 -10.31 -1.78 16.18
CA LEU A 7 -10.28 -3.06 16.88
C LEU A 7 -9.47 -2.91 18.17
N PRO A 8 -9.86 -3.58 19.27
CA PRO A 8 -9.55 -3.14 20.64
C PRO A 8 -8.09 -3.27 21.11
N SER A 9 -7.13 -3.73 20.29
CA SER A 9 -5.74 -3.94 20.78
C SER A 9 -4.61 -3.70 19.77
N SER A 10 -4.88 -3.13 18.59
CA SER A 10 -3.84 -2.86 17.59
C SER A 10 -4.30 -1.78 16.61
N HIS A 11 -3.56 -0.67 16.53
CA HIS A 11 -3.89 0.55 15.77
C HIS A 11 -3.83 0.36 14.24
N VAL A 12 -4.64 -0.53 13.70
CA VAL A 12 -4.80 -0.72 12.26
C VAL A 12 -5.67 0.42 11.74
N ILE A 13 -5.10 1.29 10.90
CA ILE A 13 -5.84 2.42 10.32
C ILE A 13 -6.07 2.17 8.83
N THR A 14 -7.31 1.87 8.46
CA THR A 14 -7.75 1.72 7.07
C THR A 14 -8.43 3.02 6.62
N PHE A 15 -7.88 3.70 5.62
CA PHE A 15 -8.45 4.94 5.08
C PHE A 15 -9.04 4.76 3.67
N LEU A 16 -10.29 5.19 3.48
CA LEU A 16 -10.90 5.44 2.17
C LEU A 16 -10.82 6.95 1.87
N LEU A 17 -9.87 7.33 1.02
CA LEU A 17 -9.27 8.67 0.97
C LEU A 17 -9.90 9.61 -0.06
N SER A 18 -11.23 9.75 -0.09
CA SER A 18 -11.85 10.63 -1.09
C SER A 18 -11.80 12.13 -0.74
N ASN A 19 -11.55 12.53 0.52
CA ASN A 19 -11.65 13.94 0.94
C ASN A 19 -10.69 14.40 2.05
N LEU A 20 -9.58 13.69 2.31
CA LEU A 20 -8.59 14.12 3.30
C LEU A 20 -7.44 14.86 2.63
N SER A 21 -7.05 16.01 3.19
CA SER A 21 -5.82 16.69 2.80
C SER A 21 -4.61 15.98 3.42
N THR A 22 -3.49 15.97 2.70
CA THR A 22 -2.21 15.42 3.17
C THR A 22 -1.74 16.07 4.47
N GLN A 23 -2.07 17.34 4.70
CA GLN A 23 -1.74 18.08 5.93
C GLN A 23 -2.36 17.46 7.19
N ASN A 24 -3.57 16.93 7.09
CA ASN A 24 -4.24 16.29 8.23
C ASN A 24 -3.56 14.98 8.65
N LEU A 25 -2.81 14.34 7.74
CA LEU A 25 -2.16 13.05 7.97
C LEU A 25 -0.77 13.18 8.60
N GLN A 26 -0.13 14.35 8.52
CA GLN A 26 1.27 14.53 8.94
C GLN A 26 1.51 14.25 10.43
N ASN A 27 0.47 14.45 11.27
CA ASN A 27 0.56 14.27 12.72
C ASN A 27 -0.01 12.92 13.19
N ILE A 28 -0.38 12.04 12.25
CA ILE A 28 -0.80 10.67 12.56
C ILE A 28 0.45 9.82 12.71
N ARG A 29 0.40 8.82 13.59
CA ARG A 29 1.36 7.73 13.60
C ARG A 29 0.57 6.43 13.58
N ALA A 30 0.65 5.71 12.48
CA ALA A 30 0.01 4.41 12.35
C ALA A 30 1.03 3.31 12.65
N ASP A 31 0.62 2.30 13.43
CA ASP A 31 1.44 1.11 13.59
C ASP A 31 1.40 0.28 12.29
N LEU A 32 0.20 0.13 11.71
CA LEU A 32 -0.03 -0.61 10.47
C LEU A 32 -0.96 0.17 9.54
N TYR A 33 -0.50 0.37 8.29
CA TYR A 33 -1.34 0.86 7.21
C TYR A 33 -1.69 -0.26 6.23
N VAL A 34 -2.98 -0.57 6.14
CA VAL A 34 -3.53 -1.52 5.17
C VAL A 34 -3.89 -0.77 3.89
N MET A 35 -3.14 -1.02 2.83
CA MET A 35 -3.26 -0.35 1.55
C MET A 35 -3.80 -1.31 0.48
N GLY A 36 -4.92 -0.97 -0.14
CA GLY A 36 -5.28 -1.54 -1.44
C GLY A 36 -4.34 -1.03 -2.53
N ILE A 37 -3.65 -1.93 -3.23
CA ILE A 37 -2.75 -1.61 -4.32
C ILE A 37 -3.54 -1.63 -5.63
N TYR A 38 -3.46 -0.54 -6.39
CA TYR A 38 -4.07 -0.46 -7.70
C TYR A 38 -3.23 -1.20 -8.74
N ASN A 39 -1.98 -0.79 -8.92
CA ASN A 39 -0.99 -1.44 -9.79
C ASN A 39 0.36 -1.54 -9.06
N ILE A 40 1.14 -2.60 -9.31
CA ILE A 40 2.52 -2.73 -8.82
C ILE A 40 3.44 -3.29 -9.90
N ASP A 41 4.63 -2.71 -9.96
CA ASP A 41 5.74 -3.18 -10.77
C ASP A 41 7.00 -3.25 -9.90
N ILE A 42 7.89 -4.21 -10.18
CA ILE A 42 9.06 -4.48 -9.32
C ILE A 42 10.05 -3.29 -9.30
N ASP A 43 10.13 -2.56 -10.40
CA ASP A 43 11.07 -1.46 -10.62
C ASP A 43 10.40 -0.11 -10.39
N ALA A 44 9.20 0.10 -10.95
CA ALA A 44 8.48 1.36 -10.81
C ALA A 44 7.75 1.50 -9.46
N GLY A 45 7.50 0.39 -8.76
CA GLY A 45 6.81 0.36 -7.48
C GLY A 45 5.28 0.36 -7.61
N THR A 46 4.61 0.85 -6.56
CA THR A 46 3.15 0.96 -6.52
C THR A 46 2.68 2.22 -7.22
N SER A 47 1.56 2.14 -7.94
CA SER A 47 1.03 3.26 -8.72
C SER A 47 -0.50 3.30 -8.73
N VAL A 48 -1.05 4.49 -8.92
CA VAL A 48 -2.49 4.79 -8.88
C VAL A 48 -2.89 5.75 -10.01
N PRO A 49 -4.20 5.88 -10.32
CA PRO A 49 -4.64 6.68 -11.47
C PRO A 49 -4.45 8.19 -11.33
N THR A 50 -4.41 8.73 -10.10
CA THR A 50 -4.39 10.19 -9.85
C THR A 50 -3.26 10.61 -8.92
N LEU A 51 -2.69 11.80 -9.15
CA LEU A 51 -1.66 12.38 -8.29
C LEU A 51 -2.18 12.61 -6.86
N GLN A 52 -3.42 13.06 -6.71
CA GLN A 52 -4.04 13.28 -5.40
C GLN A 52 -4.08 11.99 -4.57
N GLU A 53 -4.47 10.86 -5.18
CA GLU A 53 -4.45 9.57 -4.48
C GLU A 53 -3.03 9.14 -4.14
N ALA A 54 -2.06 9.39 -5.03
CA ALA A 54 -0.66 9.06 -4.81
C ALA A 54 -0.07 9.83 -3.64
N GLU A 55 -0.30 11.14 -3.57
CA GLU A 55 0.18 12.01 -2.48
C GLU A 55 -0.33 11.57 -1.12
N ILE A 56 -1.60 11.17 -1.04
CA ILE A 56 -2.21 10.73 0.21
C ILE A 56 -1.63 9.38 0.63
N LYS A 57 -1.52 8.41 -0.29
CA LYS A 57 -0.91 7.10 -0.03
C LYS A 57 0.56 7.23 0.36
N GLN A 58 1.30 8.15 -0.27
CA GLN A 58 2.68 8.50 0.10
C GLN A 58 2.77 9.01 1.53
N GLN A 59 1.92 9.97 1.92
CA GLN A 59 1.92 10.46 3.30
C GLN A 59 1.57 9.35 4.28
N MET A 60 0.56 8.54 4.00
CA MET A 60 0.19 7.41 4.85
C MET A 60 1.34 6.41 5.02
N THR A 61 2.00 6.04 3.91
CA THR A 61 3.19 5.17 3.91
C THR A 61 4.28 5.76 4.81
N ARG A 62 4.56 7.07 4.67
CA ARG A 62 5.58 7.77 5.46
C ARG A 62 5.30 7.82 6.96
N VAL A 63 4.04 7.97 7.37
CA VAL A 63 3.66 8.09 8.79
C VAL A 63 3.34 6.75 9.45
N SER A 64 3.51 5.65 8.71
CA SER A 64 3.24 4.30 9.19
C SER A 64 4.53 3.57 9.54
N THR A 65 4.48 2.71 10.55
CA THR A 65 5.61 1.84 10.90
C THR A 65 5.70 0.67 9.93
N GLU A 66 4.57 0.03 9.64
CA GLU A 66 4.46 -1.09 8.71
C GLU A 66 3.39 -0.81 7.65
N VAL A 67 3.61 -1.28 6.42
CA VAL A 67 2.65 -1.16 5.32
C VAL A 67 2.31 -2.55 4.77
N LEU A 68 1.03 -2.89 4.83
CA LEU A 68 0.47 -4.12 4.28
C LEU A 68 -0.28 -3.78 3.00
N GLY A 69 0.27 -4.20 1.87
CA GLY A 69 -0.37 -4.13 0.56
C GLY A 69 -1.33 -5.28 0.34
N MET A 70 -2.48 -5.01 -0.23
CA MET A 70 -3.44 -6.01 -0.72
C MET A 70 -3.60 -5.84 -2.22
N ILE A 71 -3.48 -6.92 -2.98
CA ILE A 71 -3.50 -6.88 -4.44
C ILE A 71 -4.18 -8.10 -5.04
N THR A 72 -4.81 -7.93 -6.20
CA THR A 72 -5.29 -9.03 -7.04
C THR A 72 -4.26 -9.39 -8.12
N ASN A 73 -4.23 -10.64 -8.55
CA ASN A 73 -3.20 -11.16 -9.45
C ASN A 73 -3.07 -10.40 -10.78
N ASP A 74 -4.16 -9.80 -11.28
CA ASP A 74 -4.19 -9.05 -12.54
C ASP A 74 -3.45 -7.69 -12.49
N LYS A 75 -2.94 -7.29 -11.32
CA LYS A 75 -2.29 -5.99 -11.09
C LYS A 75 -0.77 -6.06 -10.97
N PHE A 76 -0.19 -7.25 -10.93
CA PHE A 76 1.27 -7.42 -10.93
C PHE A 76 1.89 -7.10 -12.29
N GLY A 77 3.04 -6.42 -12.27
CA GLY A 77 3.79 -6.03 -13.48
C GLY A 77 3.09 -4.94 -14.29
N THR A 78 2.25 -4.13 -13.64
CA THR A 78 1.50 -3.05 -14.28
C THR A 78 1.82 -1.71 -13.63
N ILE A 79 1.68 -0.64 -14.41
CA ILE A 79 1.98 0.73 -13.96
C ILE A 79 0.79 1.63 -14.31
N SER A 80 0.46 2.55 -13.41
CA SER A 80 -0.56 3.59 -13.59
C SER A 80 0.08 4.97 -13.70
N ASN A 81 -0.75 6.01 -13.84
CA ASN A 81 -0.30 7.36 -14.18
C ASN A 81 0.56 8.04 -13.10
N ALA A 82 0.33 7.71 -11.82
CA ALA A 82 1.01 8.33 -10.69
C ALA A 82 1.69 7.29 -9.81
N ILE A 83 3.00 7.44 -9.59
CA ILE A 83 3.78 6.57 -8.70
C ILE A 83 3.54 6.97 -7.25
N VAL A 84 3.25 5.99 -6.41
CA VAL A 84 3.14 6.15 -4.96
C VAL A 84 4.53 5.99 -4.35
N GLY A 85 5.18 4.85 -4.54
CA GLY A 85 6.49 4.59 -3.95
C GLY A 85 7.05 3.22 -4.38
N PRO A 86 8.35 2.97 -4.14
CA PRO A 86 8.98 1.70 -4.47
C PRO A 86 8.32 0.52 -3.74
N VAL A 87 8.50 -0.70 -4.27
CA VAL A 87 8.03 -1.93 -3.61
C VAL A 87 8.63 -2.08 -2.21
N ASP A 88 9.83 -1.57 -1.98
CA ASP A 88 10.55 -1.63 -0.71
C ASP A 88 9.90 -0.82 0.42
N ASP A 89 8.92 0.04 0.12
CA ASP A 89 8.09 0.71 1.13
C ASP A 89 7.01 -0.21 1.73
N LEU A 90 6.77 -1.39 1.12
CA LEU A 90 5.83 -2.39 1.60
C LEU A 90 6.54 -3.39 2.50
N SER A 91 5.94 -3.65 3.67
CA SER A 91 6.39 -4.69 4.60
C SER A 91 5.79 -6.05 4.25
N PHE A 92 4.51 -6.04 3.87
CA PHE A 92 3.72 -7.22 3.55
C PHE A 92 2.97 -7.01 2.24
N LEU A 93 2.81 -8.07 1.44
CA LEU A 93 1.95 -8.06 0.27
C LEU A 93 1.09 -9.33 0.26
N ILE A 94 -0.22 -9.13 0.32
CA ILE A 94 -1.22 -10.19 0.34
C ILE A 94 -1.92 -10.28 -1.02
N SER A 95 -2.00 -11.49 -1.57
CA SER A 95 -2.84 -11.82 -2.72
C SER A 95 -3.46 -13.21 -2.55
N GLU A 96 -4.44 -13.59 -3.37
CA GLU A 96 -5.16 -14.86 -3.21
C GLU A 96 -4.34 -16.09 -3.64
N ASP A 97 -3.57 -15.97 -4.72
CA ASP A 97 -2.77 -17.08 -5.28
C ASP A 97 -1.59 -16.50 -6.04
N ILE A 98 -0.47 -16.23 -5.34
CA ILE A 98 0.66 -15.52 -5.94
C ILE A 98 1.38 -16.45 -6.93
N PRO A 99 1.40 -16.13 -8.25
CA PRO A 99 2.06 -16.98 -9.23
C PRO A 99 3.56 -17.16 -8.92
N GLU A 100 4.09 -18.36 -9.13
CA GLU A 100 5.49 -18.68 -8.79
C GLU A 100 6.51 -17.72 -9.46
N LYS A 101 6.19 -17.25 -10.67
CA LYS A 101 7.00 -16.24 -11.38
C LYS A 101 7.09 -14.94 -10.59
N VAL A 102 5.95 -14.42 -10.13
CA VAL A 102 5.87 -13.20 -9.31
C VAL A 102 6.60 -13.42 -7.99
N ARG A 103 6.38 -14.56 -7.34
CA ARG A 103 7.07 -14.90 -6.08
C ARG A 103 8.60 -14.86 -6.22
N LYS A 104 9.15 -15.45 -7.28
CA LYS A 104 10.61 -15.43 -7.56
C LYS A 104 11.16 -14.02 -7.79
N GLU A 105 10.37 -13.17 -8.41
CA GLU A 105 10.73 -11.79 -8.71
C GLU A 105 10.74 -10.91 -7.45
N TYR A 106 9.68 -11.02 -6.64
CA TYR A 106 9.47 -10.18 -5.46
C TYR A 106 10.23 -10.68 -4.21
N ASN A 107 10.58 -11.97 -4.11
CA ASN A 107 11.43 -12.50 -3.02
C ASN A 107 12.82 -11.85 -2.91
N LYS A 108 13.25 -11.10 -3.93
CA LYS A 108 14.51 -10.34 -3.91
C LYS A 108 14.40 -9.03 -3.12
N LYS A 109 13.19 -8.60 -2.80
CA LYS A 109 12.89 -7.37 -2.06
C LYS A 109 12.74 -7.70 -0.57
N LYS A 110 12.77 -6.67 0.28
CA LYS A 110 12.49 -6.81 1.73
C LYS A 110 10.98 -6.88 2.01
N LEU A 111 10.29 -7.75 1.29
CA LEU A 111 8.83 -7.85 1.29
C LEU A 111 8.39 -9.26 1.67
N LEU A 112 7.49 -9.38 2.65
CA LEU A 112 6.87 -10.66 2.97
C LEU A 112 5.63 -10.90 2.10
N LEU A 113 5.66 -11.94 1.28
CA LEU A 113 4.54 -12.37 0.45
C LEU A 113 3.63 -13.34 1.22
N ILE A 114 2.32 -13.10 1.20
CA ILE A 114 1.30 -13.91 1.87
C ILE A 114 0.21 -14.27 0.86
N ASP A 115 -0.15 -15.54 0.79
CA ASP A 115 -1.25 -16.11 0.02
C ASP A 115 -2.02 -17.16 0.83
#